data_AF-A0A4Q8BCX7-F1
#
_entry.id   AF-A0A4Q8BCX7-F1
#
_cell.length_a   1.000
_cell.length_b   1.000
_cell.length_c   1.000
_cell.angle_alpha   90.00
_cell.angle_beta   90.00
_cell.angle_gamma   90.00
#
_symmetry.space_group_name_H-M   'P 1'
#
loop_
_entity.id
_entity.type
_entity.pdbx_description
1 polymer ?
#
loop_
_entity_poly.entity_id
_entity_poly.type
_entity_poly.pdbx_seq_one_letter_code
_entity_poly.pdbx_strand_id
1 'polypeptide(L)'
;MHAEGKVVMKRIVEIVPARPGWYARWQVDPEATRCYPVTLWALLEETDGTGREVVGVDSVGQWPGADDNEAGGEFVRYLFQTPDSGPPDDAEPSAAKELRSTGPRLQPVPAA
;
A
#
# COMPACT_ATOMS: atom_id res chain seq x y z
N MET A 1 -4.33 -35.93 -6.11
CA MET A 1 -5.48 -35.00 -6.05
C MET A 1 -4.91 -33.61 -5.97
N HIS A 2 -4.78 -32.93 -7.10
CA HIS A 2 -4.41 -31.51 -7.12
C HIS A 2 -5.70 -30.74 -6.85
N ALA A 3 -5.78 -30.05 -5.71
CA ALA A 3 -6.83 -29.07 -5.50
C ALA A 3 -6.61 -27.96 -6.52
N GLU A 4 -7.50 -27.88 -7.49
CA GLU A 4 -7.55 -26.76 -8.42
C GLU A 4 -7.82 -25.51 -7.58
N GLY A 5 -6.81 -24.66 -7.42
CA GLY A 5 -6.93 -23.41 -6.69
C GLY A 5 -7.98 -22.57 -7.39
N LYS A 6 -9.16 -22.40 -6.76
CA LYS A 6 -10.19 -21.48 -7.26
C LYS A 6 -9.57 -20.09 -7.28
N VAL A 7 -9.32 -19.56 -8.46
CA VAL A 7 -8.98 -18.14 -8.63
C VAL A 7 -10.27 -17.37 -8.30
N VAL A 8 -10.36 -16.85 -7.08
CA VAL A 8 -11.46 -15.99 -6.67
C VAL A 8 -11.06 -14.56 -7.03
N MET A 9 -11.76 -13.96 -8.00
CA MET A 9 -11.56 -12.57 -8.33
C MET A 9 -11.92 -11.69 -7.12
N LYS A 10 -11.07 -10.71 -6.81
CA LYS A 10 -11.32 -9.72 -5.76
C LYS A 10 -11.70 -8.39 -6.39
N ARG A 11 -12.65 -7.66 -5.80
CA ARG A 11 -13.01 -6.29 -6.18
C ARG A 11 -12.71 -5.32 -5.05
N ILE A 12 -12.29 -4.10 -5.41
CA ILE A 12 -12.17 -3.00 -4.44
C ILE A 12 -13.56 -2.46 -4.14
N VAL A 13 -13.92 -2.42 -2.87
CA VAL A 13 -15.20 -1.90 -2.37
C VAL A 13 -15.05 -0.51 -1.78
N GLU A 14 -13.95 -0.26 -1.09
CA GLU A 14 -13.66 1.01 -0.44
C GLU A 14 -12.16 1.30 -0.46
N ILE A 15 -11.80 2.57 -0.57
CA ILE A 15 -10.43 3.06 -0.42
C ILE A 15 -10.44 4.23 0.54
N VAL A 16 -9.59 4.18 1.56
CA VAL A 16 -9.40 5.29 2.51
C VAL A 16 -7.91 5.67 2.59
N PRO A 17 -7.57 6.94 2.80
CA PRO A 17 -6.19 7.35 3.04
C PRO A 17 -5.62 6.67 4.29
N ALA A 18 -4.38 6.19 4.20
CA ALA A 18 -3.67 5.70 5.38
C ALA A 18 -3.11 6.86 6.20
N ARG A 19 -3.26 6.77 7.53
CA ARG A 19 -2.61 7.74 8.43
C ARG A 19 -1.09 7.56 8.35
N PRO A 20 -0.28 8.64 8.44
CA PRO A 20 1.16 8.53 8.50
C PRO A 20 1.64 7.59 9.61
N GLY A 21 2.70 6.84 9.34
CA GLY A 21 3.29 5.90 10.29
C GLY A 21 3.08 4.42 9.95
N TRP A 22 2.24 4.10 8.97
CA TRP A 22 2.09 2.74 8.46
C TRP A 22 3.08 2.44 7.33
N TYR A 23 3.66 1.25 7.36
CA TYR A 23 4.60 0.75 6.35
C TYR A 23 4.26 -0.69 5.97
N ALA A 24 4.37 -1.02 4.69
CA ALA A 24 4.40 -2.40 4.21
C ALA A 24 5.85 -2.85 4.16
N ARG A 25 6.18 -3.93 4.86
CA ARG A 25 7.50 -4.53 4.83
C ARG A 25 7.49 -5.73 3.90
N TRP A 26 8.43 -5.72 2.96
CA TRP A 26 8.65 -6.76 1.98
C TRP A 26 10.05 -7.35 2.19
N GLN A 27 10.18 -8.65 1.96
CA GLN A 27 11.47 -9.31 1.85
C GLN A 27 11.89 -9.24 0.38
N VAL A 28 12.98 -8.53 0.10
CA VAL A 28 13.49 -8.30 -1.27
C VAL A 28 14.64 -9.24 -1.61
N ASP A 29 15.32 -9.76 -0.58
CA ASP A 29 16.35 -10.81 -0.65
C ASP A 29 16.22 -11.73 0.58
N PRO A 30 16.80 -12.94 0.58
CA PRO A 30 16.72 -13.86 1.72
C PRO A 30 17.17 -13.28 3.06
N GLU A 31 18.03 -12.26 3.05
CA GLU A 31 18.58 -11.60 4.24
C GLU A 31 18.18 -10.13 4.35
N ALA A 32 17.38 -9.59 3.42
CA ALA A 32 17.07 -8.16 3.37
C ALA A 32 15.57 -7.88 3.26
N THR A 33 15.11 -6.92 4.06
CA THR A 33 13.76 -6.35 3.96
C THR A 33 13.82 -4.90 3.51
N ARG A 34 12.72 -4.44 2.93
CA ARG A 34 12.48 -3.04 2.62
C ARG A 34 11.09 -2.63 3.07
N CYS A 35 10.98 -1.44 3.64
CA CYS A 35 9.71 -0.83 4.02
C CYS A 35 9.29 0.25 3.03
N TYR A 36 8.03 0.23 2.62
CA TYR A 36 7.40 1.29 1.86
C TYR A 36 6.26 1.90 2.68
N PRO A 37 6.11 3.24 2.75
CA PRO A 37 4.97 3.86 3.42
C PRO A 37 3.64 3.37 2.83
N VAL A 38 2.71 2.96 3.69
CA VAL A 38 1.31 2.69 3.27
C VAL A 38 0.62 4.02 3.02
N THR A 39 0.06 4.20 1.82
CA THR A 39 -0.61 5.45 1.43
C THR A 39 -2.12 5.31 1.47
N LEU A 40 -2.66 4.10 1.27
CA LEU A 40 -4.08 3.82 1.23
C LEU A 40 -4.39 2.50 1.95
N TRP A 41 -5.59 2.39 2.50
CA TRP A 41 -6.20 1.11 2.88
C TRP A 41 -7.35 0.81 1.92
N ALA A 42 -7.38 -0.40 1.37
CA ALA A 42 -8.44 -0.87 0.49
C ALA A 42 -9.20 -2.01 1.15
N LEU A 43 -10.53 -1.93 1.15
CA LEU A 43 -11.41 -3.06 1.45
C LEU A 43 -11.64 -3.84 0.15
N LEU A 44 -11.18 -5.09 0.13
CA LEU A 44 -11.40 -6.03 -0.94
C LEU A 44 -12.56 -6.97 -0.57
N GLU A 45 -13.36 -7.33 -1.55
CA GLU A 45 -14.38 -8.36 -1.43
C GLU A 45 -14.21 -9.39 -2.55
N GLU A 46 -14.35 -10.66 -2.21
CA GLU A 46 -14.41 -11.74 -3.17
C GLU A 46 -15.66 -11.59 -4.05
N THR A 47 -15.55 -11.81 -5.36
CA THR A 47 -16.67 -11.57 -6.30
C THR A 47 -17.88 -12.47 -6.08
N ASP A 48 -17.72 -13.59 -5.40
CA ASP A 48 -18.79 -14.48 -4.97
C ASP A 48 -19.38 -14.10 -3.60
N GLY A 49 -18.88 -13.02 -2.98
CA GLY A 49 -19.33 -12.49 -1.71
C GLY A 49 -18.90 -13.31 -0.50
N THR A 50 -18.00 -14.29 -0.65
CA THR A 50 -17.67 -15.21 0.44
C THR A 50 -16.62 -14.67 1.43
N GLY A 51 -15.91 -13.60 1.06
CA GLY A 51 -14.83 -13.05 1.87
C GLY A 51 -14.63 -11.56 1.70
N ARG A 52 -14.19 -10.91 2.79
CA ARG A 52 -13.75 -9.52 2.82
C ARG A 52 -12.39 -9.41 3.50
N GLU A 53 -11.52 -8.58 2.96
CA GLU A 53 -10.16 -8.39 3.45
C GLU A 53 -9.77 -6.90 3.36
N VAL A 54 -9.01 -6.40 4.34
CA VAL A 54 -8.43 -5.06 4.27
C VAL A 54 -6.94 -5.18 3.96
N VAL A 55 -6.49 -4.54 2.89
CA VAL A 55 -5.08 -4.48 2.48
C VAL A 55 -4.57 -3.05 2.47
N GLY A 56 -3.32 -2.87 2.86
CA GLY A 56 -2.60 -1.61 2.71
C GLY A 56 -1.91 -1.58 1.36
N VAL A 57 -2.10 -0.49 0.62
CA VAL A 57 -1.38 -0.21 -0.62
C VAL A 57 -0.25 0.75 -0.30
N ASP A 58 0.97 0.33 -0.62
CA ASP A 58 2.16 1.14 -0.35
C ASP A 58 2.43 2.21 -1.42
N SER A 59 3.43 3.04 -1.18
CA SER A 59 3.74 4.21 -2.00
C SER A 59 4.16 3.89 -3.42
N VAL A 60 4.53 2.64 -3.71
CA VAL A 60 4.87 2.18 -5.05
C VAL A 60 3.72 1.40 -5.71
N GLY A 61 2.58 1.29 -5.04
CA GLY A 61 1.37 0.65 -5.55
C GLY A 61 1.26 -0.84 -5.23
N GLN A 62 2.18 -1.39 -4.44
CA GLN A 62 2.20 -2.81 -4.11
C GLN A 62 1.23 -3.12 -2.95
N TRP A 63 0.69 -4.33 -2.95
CA TRP A 63 -0.17 -4.86 -1.89
C TRP A 63 -0.12 -6.40 -1.86
N PRO A 64 -0.40 -7.07 -0.72
CA PRO A 64 -0.22 -8.50 -0.58
C PRO A 64 -1.11 -9.31 -1.54
N GLY A 65 -0.49 -10.16 -2.36
CA GLY A 65 -1.20 -11.01 -3.32
C GLY A 65 -1.50 -10.37 -4.68
N ALA A 66 -0.99 -9.16 -4.94
CA ALA A 66 -1.01 -8.58 -6.28
C ALA A 66 0.00 -9.28 -7.21
N ASP A 67 -0.41 -9.57 -8.44
CA ASP A 67 0.44 -10.20 -9.46
C ASP A 67 1.49 -9.23 -10.05
N ASP A 68 1.24 -7.92 -9.95
CA ASP A 68 2.05 -6.82 -10.48
C ASP A 68 3.02 -6.21 -9.46
N ASN A 69 3.18 -6.87 -8.32
CA ASN A 69 4.22 -6.51 -7.35
C ASN A 69 5.63 -6.65 -7.95
N GLU A 70 6.59 -5.92 -7.39
CA GLU A 70 8.01 -6.08 -7.71
C GLU A 70 8.41 -7.57 -7.62
N ALA A 71 9.03 -8.06 -8.70
CA ALA A 71 9.37 -9.47 -8.83
C ALA A 71 10.37 -9.90 -7.74
N GLY A 72 10.07 -10.99 -7.05
CA GLY A 72 10.91 -11.54 -5.99
C GLY A 72 10.65 -10.96 -4.60
N GLY A 73 9.77 -9.96 -4.48
CA GLY A 73 9.34 -9.43 -3.19
C GLY A 73 8.28 -10.33 -2.52
N GLU A 74 8.55 -10.80 -1.30
CA GLU A 74 7.54 -11.48 -0.47
C GLU A 74 7.01 -10.53 0.60
N PHE A 75 5.68 -10.42 0.71
CA PHE A 75 5.09 -9.60 1.76
C PHE A 75 5.34 -10.23 3.13
N VAL A 76 5.93 -9.46 4.04
CA VAL A 76 6.23 -9.93 5.41
C VAL A 76 5.15 -9.50 6.38
N ARG A 77 4.91 -8.19 6.51
CA ARG A 77 3.92 -7.62 7.44
C ARG A 77 3.69 -6.14 7.21
N TYR A 78 2.58 -5.65 7.77
CA TYR A 78 2.44 -4.23 8.06
C TYR A 78 3.17 -3.88 9.37
N LEU A 79 3.79 -2.71 9.39
CA LEU A 79 4.48 -2.13 10.55
C LEU A 79 3.91 -0.74 10.83
N PHE A 80 3.59 -0.46 12.10
CA PHE A 80 3.23 0.88 12.54
C PHE A 80 4.37 1.47 13.37
N GLN A 81 4.83 2.65 12.98
CA GLN A 81 5.72 3.50 13.77
C GLN A 81 5.08 4.88 13.91
N THR A 82 5.09 5.43 15.12
CA THR A 82 4.56 6.77 15.33
C THR A 82 5.41 7.79 14.57
N PRO A 83 4.81 8.84 13.99
CA PRO A 83 5.58 9.85 13.24
C PRO A 83 6.76 10.45 14.02
N ASP A 84 6.63 10.55 15.35
CA ASP A 84 7.67 11.08 16.24
C ASP A 84 8.89 10.15 16.39
N SER A 85 8.75 8.87 16.05
CA SER A 85 9.85 7.88 16.09
C SER A 85 10.71 7.88 14.83
N GLY A 86 10.29 8.61 13.79
CA GLY A 86 10.91 8.53 12.47
C GLY A 86 10.46 7.30 11.67
N PRO A 87 10.97 7.14 10.43
CA PRO A 87 10.73 5.96 9.61
C PRO A 87 11.57 4.75 10.07
N PRO A 88 11.16 3.52 9.72
CA PRO A 88 12.01 2.32 9.85
C PRO A 88 13.37 2.50 9.18
N ASP A 89 14.42 1.85 9.71
CA ASP A 89 15.78 1.91 9.16
C ASP A 89 15.86 1.43 7.70
N ASP A 90 14.99 0.47 7.35
CA ASP A 90 14.86 -0.13 6.03
C ASP A 90 13.80 0.55 5.16
N ALA A 91 13.31 1.73 5.55
CA ALA A 91 12.35 2.48 4.76
C ALA A 91 12.97 3.10 3.51
N GLU A 92 12.35 2.86 2.36
CA GLU A 92 12.73 3.57 1.15
C GLU A 92 12.47 5.08 1.33
N PRO A 93 13.42 5.95 0.96
CA PRO A 93 13.23 7.39 1.08
C PRO A 93 12.00 7.83 0.28
N SER A 94 10.99 8.35 0.97
CA SER A 94 9.78 8.82 0.29
C SER A 94 10.11 9.98 -0.66
N ALA A 95 9.75 9.83 -1.94
CA ALA A 95 9.79 10.91 -2.93
C ALA A 95 8.87 12.10 -2.57
N ALA A 96 8.03 11.99 -1.52
CA ALA A 96 7.17 13.07 -1.05
C ALA A 96 7.91 14.33 -0.59
N LYS A 97 9.23 14.28 -0.39
CA LYS A 97 10.04 15.48 -0.12
C LYS A 97 10.11 16.43 -1.32
N GLU A 98 9.77 15.98 -2.53
CA GLU A 98 9.59 16.83 -3.72
C GLU A 98 8.12 17.18 -3.96
N LEU A 99 7.36 17.47 -2.91
CA LEU A 99 6.06 18.10 -3.08
C LEU A 99 6.26 19.40 -3.86
N ARG A 100 5.75 19.44 -5.09
CA ARG A 100 5.84 20.55 -6.04
C ARG A 100 5.53 21.89 -5.37
N SER A 101 6.57 22.63 -4.98
CA SER A 101 6.45 23.99 -4.45
C SER A 101 6.02 24.99 -5.55
N THR A 102 6.05 24.59 -6.82
CA THR A 102 5.96 25.49 -7.99
C THR A 102 4.82 25.14 -8.96
N GLY A 103 3.79 24.40 -8.53
CA GLY A 103 2.59 24.17 -9.34
C GLY A 103 1.55 25.29 -9.17
N PRO A 104 0.83 25.74 -10.23
CA PRO A 104 -0.21 26.76 -10.08
C PRO A 104 -1.33 26.24 -9.17
N ARG A 105 -1.57 26.94 -8.06
CA ARG A 105 -2.69 26.68 -7.16
C ARG A 105 -3.99 27.09 -7.86
N LEU A 106 -4.86 26.13 -8.17
CA LEU A 106 -6.22 26.43 -8.61
C LEU A 106 -6.95 27.10 -7.44
N GLN A 107 -7.27 28.39 -7.59
CA GLN A 107 -8.08 29.11 -6.62
C GLN A 107 -9.56 28.70 -6.80
N PRO A 108 -10.32 28.50 -5.71
CA PRO A 108 -11.76 28.28 -5.80
C PRO A 108 -12.41 29.51 -6.42
N VAL A 109 -13.17 29.32 -7.51
CA VAL A 109 -14.03 30.36 -8.08
C VAL A 109 -15.28 30.45 -7.20
N PRO A 110 -15.62 31.61 -6.62
CA PRO A 110 -16.87 31.77 -5.89
C PRO A 110 -18.05 31.65 -6.86
N ALA A 111 -19.07 30.87 -6.47
CA ALA A 111 -20.32 30.78 -7.22
C ALA A 111 -21.04 32.13 -7.19
N ALA A 112 -21.56 32.55 -8.35
CA ALA A 112 -22.39 33.74 -8.53
C ALA A 112 -23.88 33.38 -8.44
#